data_AF-A0A511MHC4-F1
#
_entry.id   AF-A0A511MHC4-F1
#
_cell.length_a   1.000
_cell.length_b   1.000
_cell.length_c   1.000
_cell.angle_alpha   90.00
_cell.angle_beta   90.00
_cell.angle_gamma   90.00
#
_symmetry.space_group_name_H-M   'P 1'
#
loop_
_entity.id
_entity.type
_entity.pdbx_description
1 polymer ?
#
loop_
_entity_poly.entity_id
_entity_poly.type
_entity_poly.pdbx_seq_one_letter_code
_entity_poly.pdbx_strand_id
1 'polypeptide(L)'
;MLTYNRTLEGYIAELARQQVPTSDNIDLQVTTFAKFAGDLVGANPDDYADTILARLLSTFSMPRSFLQDEVQYVLGRFEFDKLEDYVTTVREGRGASPRMASPARRRLLDEVIYPYLKEKQAYDVRDWNDIAVSAGKAPCQQWDVVIVDEAQDFSANQVRTILKHLAPDHSITFVIDAAQRIYPRSFTWKEVGLQVTGASSKTLRHNHRNSREIAAFARGVIDGMTVGDDGVLPDFDVAIESGPMPVVLVGTYSAQLQWVLDNIISADNLSGESVVFLHPKGGRWFDYARRELRNNNIPLVELTRSRSWPAGNENVALSTIHSAKGLEFDHVVILGLNQQVTPHGDGEGDVGLETLRRLLAMGIGRARRTVTLGFKAGTESSLVEFLNPATYLRINL
;
A
#
# COMPACT_ATOMS: atom_id res chain seq x y z
N MET A 1 3.79 -17.53 7.37
CA MET A 1 4.01 -16.10 7.07
C MET A 1 2.69 -15.45 6.65
N LEU A 2 2.36 -14.33 7.29
CA LEU A 2 1.19 -13.52 6.99
C LEU A 2 1.63 -12.19 6.38
N THR A 3 1.02 -11.80 5.27
CA THR A 3 1.24 -10.49 4.66
C THR A 3 -0.10 -9.78 4.45
N TYR A 4 -0.10 -8.45 4.45
CA TYR A 4 -1.29 -7.70 4.03
C TYR A 4 -1.46 -7.72 2.51
N ASN A 5 -0.36 -7.93 1.78
CA ASN A 5 -0.31 -7.78 0.34
C ASN A 5 -0.32 -9.13 -0.37
N ARG A 6 -1.41 -9.42 -1.10
CA ARG A 6 -1.55 -10.62 -1.93
C ARG A 6 -0.43 -10.77 -2.97
N THR A 7 0.19 -9.66 -3.42
CA THR A 7 1.30 -9.73 -4.40
C THR A 7 2.63 -10.12 -3.77
N LEU A 8 2.83 -9.71 -2.53
CA LEU A 8 3.99 -10.12 -1.75
C LEU A 8 3.88 -11.59 -1.32
N GLU A 9 2.65 -12.07 -1.07
CA GLU A 9 2.36 -13.49 -0.77
C GLU A 9 2.95 -14.42 -1.84
N GLY A 10 2.69 -14.15 -3.12
CA GLY A 10 3.14 -15.00 -4.22
C GLY A 10 4.67 -15.03 -4.39
N TYR A 11 5.31 -13.86 -4.35
CA TYR A 11 6.76 -13.74 -4.46
C TYR A 11 7.49 -14.44 -3.31
N ILE A 12 7.03 -14.21 -2.09
CA ILE A 12 7.61 -14.83 -0.89
C ILE A 12 7.38 -16.33 -0.89
N ALA A 13 6.19 -16.79 -1.29
CA ALA A 13 5.91 -18.22 -1.39
C ALA A 13 6.85 -18.92 -2.37
N GLU A 14 7.23 -18.27 -3.47
CA GLU A 14 8.16 -18.81 -4.45
C GLU A 14 9.61 -18.83 -3.92
N LEU A 15 10.08 -17.70 -3.37
CA LEU A 15 11.41 -17.63 -2.74
C LEU A 15 11.57 -18.66 -1.63
N ALA A 16 10.56 -18.79 -0.77
CA ALA A 16 10.61 -19.72 0.33
C ALA A 16 10.59 -21.18 -0.15
N ARG A 17 9.85 -21.50 -1.23
CA ARG A 17 9.92 -22.81 -1.88
C ARG A 17 11.31 -23.13 -2.47
N GLN A 18 12.03 -22.12 -2.94
CA GLN A 18 13.38 -22.31 -3.51
C GLN A 18 14.48 -22.41 -2.43
N GLN A 19 14.33 -21.69 -1.32
CA GLN A 19 15.38 -21.55 -0.30
C GLN A 19 15.19 -22.46 0.91
N VAL A 20 13.97 -22.86 1.23
CA VAL A 20 13.69 -23.79 2.32
C VAL A 20 13.73 -25.21 1.74
N PRO A 21 14.76 -26.01 2.04
CA PRO A 21 14.77 -27.40 1.60
C PRO A 21 13.52 -28.09 2.14
N THR A 22 12.79 -28.78 1.26
CA THR A 22 11.66 -29.63 1.62
C THR A 22 12.17 -30.66 2.62
N SER A 23 11.91 -30.39 3.89
CA SER A 23 12.21 -31.28 5.00
C SER A 23 10.87 -31.61 5.63
N ASP A 24 10.68 -32.89 5.96
CA ASP A 24 9.38 -33.42 6.42
C ASP A 24 8.88 -32.80 7.73
N ASN A 25 9.68 -31.94 8.38
CA ASN A 25 9.41 -31.34 9.69
C ASN A 25 9.04 -29.85 9.64
N ILE A 26 8.94 -29.24 8.45
CA ILE A 26 8.58 -27.82 8.30
C ILE A 26 7.35 -27.69 7.41
N ASP A 27 6.22 -27.33 8.01
CA ASP A 27 5.03 -26.90 7.27
C ASP A 27 5.08 -25.37 7.09
N LEU A 28 5.26 -24.94 5.84
CA LEU A 28 5.35 -23.53 5.49
C LEU A 28 4.08 -23.07 4.76
N GLN A 29 3.33 -22.20 5.41
CA GLN A 29 2.22 -21.49 4.79
C GLN A 29 2.56 -20.01 4.58
N VAL A 30 2.33 -19.49 3.38
CA VAL A 30 2.38 -18.04 3.08
C VAL A 30 0.98 -17.63 2.66
N THR A 31 0.35 -16.70 3.39
CA THR A 31 -1.00 -16.24 3.05
C THR A 31 -1.29 -14.80 3.44
N THR A 32 -2.38 -14.23 2.93
CA THR A 32 -2.90 -12.95 3.43
C THR A 32 -3.77 -13.13 4.66
N PHE A 33 -3.78 -12.13 5.54
CA PHE A 33 -4.67 -12.15 6.71
C PHE A 33 -6.15 -12.32 6.33
N ALA A 34 -6.59 -11.63 5.27
CA ALA A 34 -7.96 -11.72 4.76
C ALA A 34 -8.35 -13.16 4.40
N LYS A 35 -7.45 -13.88 3.72
CA LYS A 35 -7.68 -15.29 3.35
C LYS A 35 -7.62 -16.19 4.57
N PHE A 36 -6.60 -16.05 5.41
CA PHE A 36 -6.46 -16.77 6.68
C PHE A 36 -7.73 -16.66 7.56
N ALA A 37 -8.20 -15.43 7.79
CA ALA A 37 -9.38 -15.19 8.63
C ALA A 37 -10.67 -15.72 7.96
N GLY A 38 -10.82 -15.53 6.65
CA GLY A 38 -11.98 -16.03 5.90
C GLY A 38 -12.06 -17.56 5.92
N ASP A 39 -10.93 -18.24 5.70
CA ASP A 39 -10.82 -19.70 5.70
C ASP A 39 -11.14 -20.28 7.10
N LEU A 40 -10.68 -19.63 8.17
CA LEU A 40 -10.95 -20.03 9.55
C LEU A 40 -12.42 -19.86 9.96
N VAL A 41 -13.04 -18.76 9.56
CA VAL A 41 -14.44 -18.46 9.90
C VAL A 41 -15.40 -19.20 8.96
N GLY A 42 -14.96 -19.57 7.76
CA GLY A 42 -15.81 -20.12 6.70
C GLY A 42 -16.80 -19.10 6.15
N ALA A 43 -16.47 -17.80 6.23
CA ALA A 43 -17.34 -16.71 5.80
C ALA A 43 -16.52 -15.55 5.22
N ASN A 44 -17.14 -14.81 4.31
CA ASN A 44 -16.62 -13.57 3.75
C ASN A 44 -17.42 -12.38 4.29
N PRO A 45 -16.86 -11.16 4.28
CA PRO A 45 -17.63 -9.96 4.56
C PRO A 45 -18.76 -9.79 3.53
N ASP A 46 -19.85 -9.16 3.97
CA ASP A 46 -21.03 -8.87 3.18
C ASP A 46 -21.03 -7.40 2.74
N ASP A 47 -21.17 -7.15 1.44
CA ASP A 47 -21.22 -5.81 0.84
C ASP A 47 -22.41 -4.97 1.36
N TYR A 48 -23.45 -5.62 1.91
CA TYR A 48 -24.56 -4.92 2.55
C TYR A 48 -24.12 -4.10 3.78
N ALA A 49 -23.01 -4.47 4.42
CA ALA A 49 -22.41 -3.69 5.51
C ALA A 49 -22.09 -2.25 5.06
N ASP A 50 -21.52 -2.08 3.87
CA ASP A 50 -21.21 -0.76 3.31
C ASP A 50 -22.49 0.05 3.02
N THR A 51 -23.58 -0.63 2.66
CA THR A 51 -24.88 0.01 2.45
C THR A 51 -25.47 0.55 3.75
N ILE A 52 -25.43 -0.24 4.82
CA ILE A 52 -25.87 0.20 6.16
C ILE A 52 -25.04 1.41 6.59
N LEU A 53 -23.71 1.30 6.47
CA LEU A 53 -22.79 2.34 6.90
C LEU A 53 -22.98 3.64 6.11
N ALA A 54 -23.09 3.56 4.78
CA ALA A 54 -23.32 4.72 3.92
C ALA A 54 -24.60 5.49 4.27
N ARG A 55 -25.66 4.76 4.67
CA ARG A 55 -26.91 5.36 5.12
C ARG A 55 -26.76 6.06 6.48
N LEU A 56 -26.11 5.42 7.45
CA LEU A 56 -25.93 6.00 8.79
C LEU A 56 -25.00 7.24 8.75
N LEU A 57 -24.00 7.23 7.88
CA LEU A 57 -23.07 8.35 7.72
C LEU A 57 -23.69 9.59 7.07
N SER A 58 -24.90 9.50 6.48
CA SER A 58 -25.53 10.66 5.81
C SER A 58 -25.90 11.79 6.77
N THR A 59 -25.93 11.54 8.08
CA THR A 59 -26.28 12.51 9.13
C THR A 59 -25.10 13.40 9.56
N PHE A 60 -23.89 13.15 9.04
CA PHE A 60 -22.68 13.90 9.39
C PHE A 60 -22.28 14.91 8.32
N SER A 61 -21.96 16.13 8.74
CA SER A 61 -21.42 17.19 7.89
C SER A 61 -19.90 17.07 7.71
N MET A 62 -19.41 15.89 7.33
CA MET A 62 -17.99 15.62 7.02
C MET A 62 -17.88 14.77 5.74
N PRO A 63 -16.71 14.76 5.07
CA PRO A 63 -16.51 13.91 3.90
C PRO A 63 -16.80 12.44 4.22
N ARG A 64 -17.62 11.78 3.39
CA ARG A 64 -18.03 10.40 3.63
C ARG A 64 -16.85 9.43 3.68
N SER A 65 -15.87 9.60 2.79
CA SER A 65 -14.65 8.78 2.79
C SER A 65 -13.91 8.85 4.12
N PHE A 66 -13.74 10.06 4.66
CA PHE A 66 -13.11 10.25 5.97
C PHE A 66 -13.88 9.54 7.09
N LEU A 67 -15.20 9.68 7.12
CA LEU A 67 -16.02 9.06 8.16
C LEU A 67 -16.04 7.53 8.06
N GLN A 68 -16.08 6.99 6.84
CA GLN A 68 -15.93 5.55 6.60
C GLN A 68 -14.59 5.06 7.15
N ASP A 69 -13.49 5.74 6.80
CA ASP A 69 -12.16 5.41 7.30
C ASP A 69 -12.09 5.52 8.84
N GLU A 70 -12.79 6.48 9.44
CA GLU A 70 -12.81 6.66 10.90
C GLU A 70 -13.58 5.53 11.59
N VAL A 71 -14.72 5.10 11.02
CA VAL A 71 -15.46 3.94 11.53
C VAL A 71 -14.62 2.67 11.42
N GLN A 72 -13.94 2.46 10.29
CA GLN A 72 -13.02 1.33 10.12
C GLN A 72 -11.84 1.39 11.10
N TYR A 73 -11.31 2.58 11.37
CA TYR A 73 -10.27 2.79 12.38
C TYR A 73 -10.76 2.40 13.78
N VAL A 74 -11.95 2.85 14.20
CA VAL A 74 -12.49 2.54 15.53
C VAL A 74 -12.74 1.05 15.68
N LEU A 75 -13.46 0.45 14.73
CA LEU A 75 -13.80 -0.97 14.75
C LEU A 75 -12.59 -1.89 14.56
N GLY A 76 -11.53 -1.41 13.91
CA GLY A 76 -10.27 -2.13 13.76
C GLY A 76 -9.34 -2.00 14.97
N ARG A 77 -9.45 -0.91 15.75
CA ARG A 77 -8.58 -0.65 16.92
C ARG A 77 -9.14 -1.22 18.22
N PHE A 78 -10.43 -1.05 18.47
CA PHE A 78 -11.07 -1.40 19.75
C PHE A 78 -11.83 -2.71 19.66
N GLU A 79 -11.80 -3.48 20.75
CA GLU A 79 -12.77 -4.58 20.94
C GLU A 79 -14.14 -3.99 21.28
N PHE A 80 -15.21 -4.75 21.06
CA PHE A 80 -16.59 -4.26 21.24
C PHE A 80 -16.86 -3.68 22.64
N ASP A 81 -16.29 -4.29 23.68
CA ASP A 81 -16.40 -3.87 25.07
C ASP A 81 -15.56 -2.63 25.43
N LYS A 82 -14.69 -2.18 24.51
CA LYS A 82 -13.77 -1.05 24.70
C LYS A 82 -14.01 0.12 23.73
N LEU A 83 -15.12 0.11 22.99
CA LEU A 83 -15.43 1.19 22.03
C LEU A 83 -15.51 2.57 22.69
N GLU A 84 -15.90 2.64 23.95
CA GLU A 84 -15.96 3.88 24.74
C GLU A 84 -14.60 4.58 24.89
N ASP A 85 -13.50 3.82 24.90
CA ASP A 85 -12.14 4.36 25.03
C ASP A 85 -11.78 5.28 23.85
N TYR A 86 -12.45 5.15 22.71
CA TYR A 86 -12.23 6.00 21.53
C TYR A 86 -12.44 7.50 21.82
N VAL A 87 -13.37 7.85 22.71
CA VAL A 87 -13.72 9.25 23.00
C VAL A 87 -12.56 10.00 23.64
N THR A 88 -11.74 9.30 24.43
CA THR A 88 -10.64 9.86 25.24
C THR A 88 -9.25 9.53 24.69
N THR A 89 -9.13 8.49 23.88
CA THR A 89 -7.83 8.03 23.33
C THR A 89 -7.24 9.04 22.34
N VAL A 90 -5.92 9.20 22.35
CA VAL A 90 -5.22 10.01 21.35
C VAL A 90 -5.38 9.35 19.97
N ARG A 91 -5.82 10.14 18.98
CA ARG A 91 -5.92 9.73 17.57
C ARG A 91 -4.53 9.73 16.93
N GLU A 92 -3.67 8.84 17.42
CA GLU A 92 -2.31 8.70 16.90
C GLU A 92 -2.36 8.42 15.41
N GLY A 93 -1.78 9.35 14.66
CA GLY A 93 -1.77 9.36 13.22
C GLY A 93 -3.18 9.19 12.61
N ARG A 94 -4.02 10.21 12.74
CA ARG A 94 -5.28 10.35 11.98
C ARG A 94 -5.53 11.83 11.65
N GLY A 95 -4.45 12.60 11.60
CA GLY A 95 -4.43 14.01 11.24
C GLY A 95 -5.17 14.90 12.22
N ALA A 96 -4.83 16.19 12.18
CA ALA A 96 -5.63 17.21 12.85
C ALA A 96 -6.91 17.56 12.06
N SER A 97 -7.00 17.17 10.78
CA SER A 97 -8.08 17.55 9.86
C SER A 97 -8.61 16.37 9.03
N PRO A 98 -9.93 16.15 8.94
CA PRO A 98 -10.99 16.78 9.73
C PRO A 98 -10.83 16.55 11.24
N ARG A 99 -11.09 17.60 12.02
CA ARG A 99 -10.93 17.55 13.48
C ARG A 99 -12.04 16.72 14.12
N MET A 100 -11.72 15.50 14.57
CA MET A 100 -12.60 14.69 15.41
C MET A 100 -12.40 15.03 16.88
N ALA A 101 -13.04 16.11 17.34
CA ALA A 101 -13.11 16.45 18.76
C ALA A 101 -14.00 15.45 19.53
N SER A 102 -13.81 15.33 20.85
CA SER A 102 -14.55 14.35 21.68
C SER A 102 -16.08 14.36 21.49
N PRO A 103 -16.77 15.51 21.32
CA PRO A 103 -18.20 15.51 21.01
C PRO A 103 -18.55 14.84 19.67
N ALA A 104 -17.75 15.08 18.62
CA ALA A 104 -17.94 14.44 17.32
C ALA A 104 -17.68 12.93 17.38
N ARG A 105 -16.71 12.51 18.20
CA ARG A 105 -16.43 11.08 18.45
C ARG A 105 -17.55 10.38 19.18
N ARG A 106 -18.08 11.00 20.25
CA ARG A 106 -19.26 10.50 20.97
C ARG A 106 -20.45 10.35 20.02
N ARG A 107 -20.73 11.38 19.22
CA ARG A 107 -21.78 11.30 18.18
C ARG A 107 -21.53 10.18 17.18
N LEU A 108 -20.28 9.96 16.75
CA LEU A 108 -19.95 8.87 15.83
C LEU A 108 -20.27 7.51 16.46
N LEU A 109 -19.98 7.32 17.75
CA LEU A 109 -20.37 6.10 18.48
C LEU A 109 -21.89 5.94 18.51
N ASP A 110 -22.60 6.96 18.99
CA ASP A 110 -24.02 6.89 19.34
C ASP A 110 -24.93 6.85 18.09
N GLU A 111 -24.61 7.64 17.07
CA GLU A 111 -25.45 7.83 15.88
C GLU A 111 -25.06 6.90 14.72
N VAL A 112 -23.85 6.34 14.73
CA VAL A 112 -23.35 5.50 13.62
C VAL A 112 -22.90 4.13 14.11
N ILE A 113 -21.88 4.04 14.97
CA ILE A 113 -21.24 2.75 15.27
C ILE A 113 -22.18 1.81 16.02
N TYR A 114 -22.83 2.25 17.10
CA TYR A 114 -23.78 1.40 17.83
C TYR A 114 -25.00 1.02 16.99
N PRO A 115 -25.66 1.94 16.24
CA PRO A 115 -26.71 1.57 15.30
C PRO A 115 -26.24 0.57 14.22
N TYR A 116 -25.04 0.78 13.67
CA TYR A 116 -24.44 -0.10 12.66
C TYR A 116 -24.24 -1.51 13.20
N LEU A 117 -23.67 -1.66 14.40
CA LEU A 117 -23.47 -2.96 15.04
C LEU A 117 -24.80 -3.66 15.34
N LYS A 118 -25.79 -2.93 15.83
CA LYS A 118 -27.14 -3.45 16.10
C LYS A 118 -27.83 -3.94 14.83
N GLU A 119 -27.72 -3.19 13.74
CA GLU A 119 -28.35 -3.53 12.47
C GLU A 119 -27.65 -4.72 11.79
N LYS A 120 -26.31 -4.76 11.81
CA LYS A 120 -25.54 -5.92 11.37
C LYS A 120 -26.00 -7.19 12.07
N GLN A 121 -26.15 -7.13 13.39
CA GLN A 121 -26.63 -8.26 14.19
C GLN A 121 -28.07 -8.67 13.81
N ALA A 122 -28.95 -7.71 13.54
CA ALA A 122 -30.35 -7.99 13.20
C ALA A 122 -30.52 -8.68 11.84
N TYR A 123 -29.64 -8.38 10.88
CA TYR A 123 -29.66 -8.94 9.53
C TYR A 123 -28.64 -10.06 9.29
N ASP A 124 -27.88 -10.47 10.32
CA ASP A 124 -26.75 -11.43 10.24
C ASP A 124 -25.69 -11.03 9.19
N VAL A 125 -25.40 -9.74 9.13
CA VAL A 125 -24.43 -9.13 8.20
C VAL A 125 -23.08 -9.03 8.90
N ARG A 126 -22.00 -9.42 8.23
CA ARG A 126 -20.64 -9.38 8.77
C ARG A 126 -19.76 -8.48 7.94
N ASP A 127 -19.02 -7.58 8.58
CA ASP A 127 -17.96 -6.82 7.93
C ASP A 127 -16.58 -7.43 8.18
N TRP A 128 -15.54 -6.81 7.60
CA TRP A 128 -14.16 -7.28 7.77
C TRP A 128 -13.67 -7.31 9.22
N ASN A 129 -14.15 -6.41 10.09
CA ASN A 129 -13.77 -6.41 11.49
C ASN A 129 -14.43 -7.57 12.22
N ASP A 130 -15.69 -7.88 11.91
CA ASP A 130 -16.39 -9.04 12.45
C ASP A 130 -15.68 -10.35 12.05
N ILE A 131 -15.26 -10.46 10.79
CA ILE A 131 -14.47 -11.61 10.31
C ILE A 131 -13.14 -11.71 11.07
N ALA A 132 -12.40 -10.61 11.22
CA ALA A 132 -11.12 -10.60 11.94
C ALA A 132 -11.29 -11.02 13.42
N VAL A 133 -12.28 -10.47 14.12
CA VAL A 133 -12.54 -10.79 15.53
C VAL A 133 -13.07 -12.21 15.71
N SER A 134 -13.91 -12.69 14.78
CA SER A 134 -14.43 -14.06 14.80
C SER A 134 -13.34 -15.08 14.52
N ALA A 135 -12.43 -14.80 13.58
CA ALA A 135 -11.25 -15.62 13.34
C ALA A 135 -10.44 -15.77 14.63
N GLY A 136 -10.28 -14.70 15.42
CA GLY A 136 -9.64 -14.75 16.75
C GLY A 136 -10.26 -15.73 17.75
N LYS A 137 -11.50 -16.18 17.53
CA LYS A 137 -12.21 -17.16 18.36
C LYS A 137 -12.31 -18.55 17.71
N ALA A 138 -11.94 -18.66 16.44
CA ALA A 138 -12.00 -19.91 15.70
C ALA A 138 -10.90 -20.87 16.19
N PRO A 139 -11.17 -22.17 16.32
CA PRO A 139 -10.14 -23.15 16.60
C PRO A 139 -9.25 -23.36 15.36
N CYS A 140 -7.94 -23.47 15.56
CA CYS A 140 -6.97 -23.67 14.48
C CYS A 140 -5.74 -24.45 14.96
N GLN A 141 -4.89 -24.85 14.00
CA GLN A 141 -3.50 -25.23 14.30
C GLN A 141 -2.75 -24.03 14.86
N GLN A 142 -2.08 -24.23 15.99
CA GLN A 142 -1.23 -23.21 16.58
C GLN A 142 0.11 -23.16 15.85
N TRP A 143 0.63 -21.95 15.65
CA TRP A 143 1.86 -21.73 14.88
C TRP A 143 3.07 -21.50 15.78
N ASP A 144 4.15 -22.24 15.55
CA ASP A 144 5.43 -22.09 16.27
C ASP A 144 6.21 -20.87 15.77
N VAL A 145 6.15 -20.56 14.48
CA VAL A 145 6.85 -19.40 13.89
C VAL A 145 5.92 -18.60 13.00
N VAL A 146 5.73 -17.32 13.35
CA VAL A 146 4.92 -16.39 12.57
C VAL A 146 5.73 -15.17 12.17
N ILE A 147 5.80 -14.90 10.88
CA ILE A 147 6.35 -13.67 10.33
C ILE A 147 5.16 -12.88 9.78
N VAL A 148 5.01 -11.64 10.23
CA VAL A 148 4.00 -10.69 9.76
C VAL A 148 4.70 -9.58 9.02
N ASP A 149 4.46 -9.49 7.72
CA ASP A 149 5.04 -8.46 6.87
C ASP A 149 4.06 -7.32 6.59
N GLU A 150 4.60 -6.13 6.32
CA GLU A 150 3.84 -4.88 6.20
C GLU A 150 2.92 -4.65 7.42
N ALA A 151 3.44 -4.93 8.62
CA ALA A 151 2.64 -4.94 9.85
C ALA A 151 2.01 -3.58 10.20
N GLN A 152 2.46 -2.49 9.59
CA GLN A 152 1.82 -1.18 9.71
C GLN A 152 0.42 -1.09 9.06
N ASP A 153 0.11 -1.97 8.10
CA ASP A 153 -1.20 -1.99 7.43
C ASP A 153 -2.25 -2.82 8.19
N PHE A 154 -1.84 -3.55 9.23
CA PHE A 154 -2.74 -4.36 10.05
C PHE A 154 -3.49 -3.47 11.06
N SER A 155 -4.72 -3.85 11.40
CA SER A 155 -5.45 -3.26 12.53
C SER A 155 -5.09 -3.95 13.85
N ALA A 156 -5.38 -3.29 14.98
CA ALA A 156 -5.12 -3.87 16.29
C ALA A 156 -5.85 -5.21 16.49
N ASN A 157 -7.10 -5.29 16.03
CA ASN A 157 -7.90 -6.52 16.11
C ASN A 157 -7.32 -7.63 15.24
N GLN A 158 -6.78 -7.33 14.06
CA GLN A 158 -6.10 -8.33 13.23
C GLN A 158 -4.85 -8.86 13.93
N VAL A 159 -4.04 -7.98 14.53
CA VAL A 159 -2.87 -8.41 15.31
C VAL A 159 -3.28 -9.26 16.52
N ARG A 160 -4.30 -8.86 17.29
CA ARG A 160 -4.84 -9.67 18.40
C ARG A 160 -5.27 -11.05 17.92
N THR A 161 -5.90 -11.15 16.75
CA THR A 161 -6.29 -12.42 16.16
C THR A 161 -5.07 -13.30 15.85
N ILE A 162 -4.02 -12.75 15.24
CA ILE A 162 -2.76 -13.48 14.98
C ILE A 162 -2.18 -14.03 16.28
N LEU A 163 -2.12 -13.22 17.34
CA LEU A 163 -1.56 -13.62 18.62
C LEU A 163 -2.33 -14.78 19.28
N LYS A 164 -3.65 -14.87 19.07
CA LYS A 164 -4.48 -15.98 19.59
C LYS A 164 -4.21 -17.32 18.89
N HIS A 165 -3.53 -17.31 17.75
CA HIS A 165 -3.23 -18.50 16.94
C HIS A 165 -1.78 -18.99 17.12
N LEU A 166 -1.03 -18.40 18.05
CA LEU A 166 0.35 -18.81 18.35
C LEU A 166 0.36 -20.02 19.28
N ALA A 167 1.36 -20.89 19.10
CA ALA A 167 1.62 -22.00 20.01
C ALA A 167 2.13 -21.50 21.38
N PRO A 168 2.06 -22.31 22.45
CA PRO A 168 2.60 -21.92 23.75
C PRO A 168 4.09 -21.56 23.70
N ASP A 169 4.87 -22.31 22.89
CA ASP A 169 6.25 -21.99 22.56
C ASP A 169 6.29 -21.48 21.11
N HIS A 170 6.56 -20.19 20.93
CA HIS A 170 6.48 -19.56 19.62
C HIS A 170 7.51 -18.44 19.43
N SER A 171 7.76 -18.11 18.18
CA SER A 171 8.47 -16.92 17.75
C SER A 171 7.60 -16.11 16.79
N ILE A 172 7.44 -14.81 17.06
CA ILE A 172 6.74 -13.88 16.17
C ILE A 172 7.65 -12.72 15.77
N THR A 173 7.69 -12.41 14.48
CA THR A 173 8.44 -11.28 13.92
C THR A 173 7.51 -10.38 13.14
N PHE A 174 7.43 -9.11 13.53
CA PHE A 174 6.73 -8.07 12.76
C PHE A 174 7.75 -7.28 11.94
N VAL A 175 7.62 -7.32 10.62
CA VAL A 175 8.37 -6.49 9.69
C VAL A 175 7.53 -5.26 9.39
N ILE A 176 8.14 -4.08 9.55
CA ILE A 176 7.47 -2.79 9.39
C ILE A 176 8.32 -1.94 8.46
N ASP A 177 7.73 -1.43 7.39
CA ASP A 177 8.35 -0.38 6.61
C ASP A 177 7.89 0.99 7.16
N ALA A 178 8.83 1.71 7.80
CA ALA A 178 8.56 3.04 8.32
C ALA A 178 8.47 4.10 7.21
N ALA A 179 9.16 3.90 6.08
CA ALA A 179 9.26 4.81 4.95
C ALA A 179 8.04 4.73 4.02
N GLN A 180 7.34 3.59 3.98
CA GLN A 180 6.10 3.41 3.20
C GLN A 180 4.81 3.72 3.97
N ARG A 181 4.91 4.45 5.09
CA ARG A 181 3.74 4.91 5.86
C ARG A 181 3.05 6.05 5.13
N ILE A 182 2.35 5.72 4.05
CA ILE A 182 1.36 6.60 3.42
C ILE A 182 0.12 6.73 4.32
N TYR A 183 -0.09 5.73 5.19
CA TYR A 183 -1.13 5.78 6.22
C TYR A 183 -0.49 5.68 7.60
N PRO A 184 -0.95 6.50 8.54
CA PRO A 184 -0.50 6.44 9.91
C PRO A 184 -0.91 5.13 10.63
N ARG A 185 -0.11 4.72 11.61
CA ARG A 185 -0.38 3.51 12.41
C ARG A 185 -1.61 3.71 13.29
N SER A 186 -2.52 2.76 13.25
CA SER A 186 -3.81 2.83 13.94
C SER A 186 -3.76 2.46 15.42
N PHE A 187 -2.64 1.94 15.96
CA PHE A 187 -2.53 1.44 17.34
C PHE A 187 -1.08 1.33 17.85
N THR A 188 -0.91 1.15 19.16
CA THR A 188 0.39 0.86 19.80
C THR A 188 0.56 -0.63 20.12
N TRP A 189 1.79 -1.15 20.09
CA TRP A 189 2.06 -2.56 20.41
C TRP A 189 1.54 -2.99 21.80
N LYS A 190 1.56 -2.07 22.76
CA LYS A 190 1.03 -2.32 24.11
C LYS A 190 -0.48 -2.58 24.11
N GLU A 191 -1.24 -1.91 23.24
CA GLU A 191 -2.70 -2.08 23.13
C GLU A 191 -3.13 -3.45 22.62
N VAL A 192 -2.25 -4.13 21.89
CA VAL A 192 -2.47 -5.51 21.42
C VAL A 192 -1.83 -6.56 22.34
N GLY A 193 -1.27 -6.13 23.47
CA GLY A 193 -0.66 -7.02 24.46
C GLY A 193 0.79 -7.37 24.20
N LEU A 194 1.47 -6.68 23.27
CA LEU A 194 2.88 -6.91 22.96
C LEU A 194 3.77 -5.88 23.67
N GLN A 195 4.72 -6.38 24.46
CA GLN A 195 5.77 -5.56 25.06
C GLN A 195 7.01 -5.60 24.17
N VAL A 196 7.07 -4.70 23.19
CA VAL A 196 8.27 -4.54 22.35
C VAL A 196 9.28 -3.68 23.11
N THR A 197 10.35 -4.30 23.59
CA THR A 197 11.49 -3.59 24.19
C THR A 197 12.51 -3.20 23.10
N GLY A 198 13.37 -2.21 23.37
CA GLY A 198 14.42 -1.80 22.43
C GLY A 198 15.44 -2.91 22.09
N ALA A 199 15.58 -3.93 22.92
CA ALA A 199 16.41 -5.10 22.64
C ALA A 199 15.75 -6.10 21.67
N SER A 200 14.42 -6.09 21.60
CA SER A 200 13.62 -6.94 20.69
C SER A 200 13.29 -6.28 19.35
N SER A 201 13.80 -5.07 19.08
CA SER A 201 13.61 -4.38 17.81
C SER A 201 14.95 -4.11 17.12
N LYS A 202 14.99 -4.37 15.81
CA LYS A 202 16.15 -4.10 14.96
C LYS A 202 15.73 -3.21 13.81
N THR A 203 16.31 -2.02 13.74
CA THR A 203 16.07 -1.10 12.62
C THR A 203 17.13 -1.33 11.54
N LEU A 204 16.69 -1.70 10.35
CA LEU A 204 17.53 -1.66 9.16
C LEU A 204 17.62 -0.20 8.72
N ARG A 205 18.82 0.38 8.77
CA ARG A 205 19.02 1.80 8.44
C ARG A 205 19.39 1.98 6.98
N HIS A 206 20.11 1.03 6.39
CA HIS A 206 20.65 1.15 5.05
C HIS A 206 19.64 0.70 4.00
N ASN A 207 19.45 1.55 3.00
CA ASN A 207 18.60 1.27 1.86
C ASN A 207 19.44 0.62 0.76
N HIS A 208 19.20 -0.67 0.53
CA HIS A 208 19.76 -1.46 -0.56
C HIS A 208 18.73 -1.71 -1.67
N ARG A 209 17.56 -1.09 -1.58
CA ARG A 209 16.43 -1.30 -2.51
C ARG A 209 16.62 -0.52 -3.80
N ASN A 210 17.11 0.71 -3.70
CA ASN A 210 17.23 1.63 -4.84
C ASN A 210 18.52 2.46 -4.78
N SER A 211 18.90 2.99 -5.94
CA SER A 211 20.09 3.83 -6.07
C SER A 211 19.90 5.21 -5.45
N ARG A 212 21.01 5.88 -5.15
CA ARG A 212 21.05 7.25 -4.63
C ARG A 212 20.36 8.25 -5.54
N GLU A 213 20.45 8.05 -6.85
CA GLU A 213 19.85 8.89 -7.89
C GLU A 213 18.32 8.74 -7.89
N ILE A 214 17.81 7.51 -7.78
CA ILE A 214 16.36 7.24 -7.65
C ILE A 214 15.83 7.86 -6.34
N ALA A 215 16.54 7.66 -5.24
CA ALA A 215 16.17 8.20 -3.94
C ALA A 215 16.15 9.74 -3.95
N ALA A 216 17.15 10.38 -4.56
CA ALA A 216 17.21 11.84 -4.73
C ALA A 216 16.08 12.37 -5.62
N PHE A 217 15.74 11.67 -6.70
CA PHE A 217 14.64 12.04 -7.58
C PHE A 217 13.28 11.95 -6.88
N ALA A 218 13.04 10.87 -6.14
CA ALA A 218 11.83 10.72 -5.33
C ALA A 218 11.72 11.78 -4.23
N ARG A 219 12.85 12.16 -3.61
CA ARG A 219 12.91 13.22 -2.60
C ARG A 219 12.45 14.57 -3.14
N GLY A 220 12.89 14.97 -4.34
CA GLY A 220 12.47 16.24 -4.93
C GLY A 220 10.96 16.40 -4.93
N VAL A 221 10.25 15.32 -5.28
CA VAL A 221 8.77 15.29 -5.33
C VAL A 221 8.13 15.61 -3.98
N ILE A 222 8.75 15.27 -2.86
CA ILE A 222 8.19 15.44 -1.50
C ILE A 222 8.88 16.56 -0.69
N ASP A 223 9.82 17.29 -1.29
CA ASP A 223 10.55 18.34 -0.61
C ASP A 223 9.63 19.48 -0.15
N GLY A 224 9.92 20.08 1.00
CA GLY A 224 9.09 21.11 1.61
C GLY A 224 7.72 20.63 2.12
N MET A 225 7.38 19.34 2.00
CA MET A 225 6.20 18.79 2.68
C MET A 225 6.49 18.72 4.17
N THR A 226 5.61 19.30 4.98
CA THR A 226 5.67 19.06 6.42
C THR A 226 5.44 17.57 6.67
N VAL A 227 6.21 17.00 7.59
CA VAL A 227 5.88 15.70 8.18
C VAL A 227 4.61 15.93 9.00
N GLY A 228 3.47 15.99 8.32
CA GLY A 228 2.18 15.87 8.98
C GLY A 228 2.09 14.50 9.65
N ASP A 229 1.30 14.42 10.71
CA ASP A 229 1.05 13.21 11.51
C ASP A 229 0.54 11.99 10.69
N ASP A 230 0.26 12.17 9.40
CA ASP A 230 -0.39 11.21 8.50
C ASP A 230 0.54 10.51 7.51
N GLY A 231 1.85 10.74 7.58
CA GLY A 231 2.75 9.90 6.80
C GLY A 231 4.21 10.23 6.97
N VAL A 232 4.98 9.23 7.40
CA VAL A 232 6.43 9.31 7.42
C VAL A 232 6.90 9.38 5.97
N LEU A 233 7.67 10.41 5.65
CA LEU A 233 8.31 10.54 4.35
C LEU A 233 9.26 9.35 4.16
N PRO A 234 9.31 8.73 2.97
CA PRO A 234 10.27 7.68 2.74
C PRO A 234 11.69 8.21 2.97
N ASP A 235 12.45 7.50 3.80
CA ASP A 235 13.81 7.91 4.12
C ASP A 235 14.74 7.57 2.93
N PHE A 236 14.96 8.59 2.12
CA PHE A 236 15.80 8.53 0.93
C PHE A 236 17.30 8.81 1.24
N ASP A 237 17.69 9.07 2.50
CA ASP A 237 19.06 9.49 2.85
C ASP A 237 20.07 8.34 2.87
N VAL A 238 19.59 7.10 2.81
CA VAL A 238 20.42 5.94 3.17
C VAL A 238 20.64 4.96 2.02
N ALA A 239 20.38 5.38 0.79
CA ALA A 239 20.79 4.64 -0.40
C ALA A 239 22.33 4.65 -0.49
N ILE A 240 22.93 3.47 -0.61
CA ILE A 240 24.40 3.34 -0.64
C ILE A 240 24.90 3.24 -2.08
N GLU A 241 24.14 2.55 -2.93
CA GLU A 241 24.55 2.22 -4.29
C GLU A 241 24.24 3.36 -5.27
N SER A 242 25.13 3.57 -6.23
CA SER A 242 24.93 4.51 -7.34
C SER A 242 24.46 3.75 -8.57
N GLY A 243 23.57 4.36 -9.33
CA GLY A 243 22.96 3.82 -10.53
C GLY A 243 22.76 4.91 -11.59
N PRO A 244 22.09 4.58 -12.71
CA PRO A 244 21.81 5.56 -13.73
C PRO A 244 20.84 6.64 -13.21
N MET A 245 21.01 7.85 -13.72
CA MET A 245 20.09 8.95 -13.45
C MET A 245 18.68 8.61 -13.99
N PRO A 246 17.62 8.88 -13.22
CA PRO A 246 16.26 8.86 -13.72
C PRO A 246 16.11 9.70 -14.99
N VAL A 247 15.21 9.27 -15.88
CA VAL A 247 14.97 9.94 -17.17
C VAL A 247 13.59 10.58 -17.17
N VAL A 248 13.52 11.84 -17.60
CA VAL A 248 12.27 12.59 -17.79
C VAL A 248 12.08 12.89 -19.27
N LEU A 249 11.03 12.30 -19.86
CA LEU A 249 10.67 12.44 -21.26
C LEU A 249 9.61 13.53 -21.45
N VAL A 250 9.87 14.46 -22.37
CA VAL A 250 8.93 15.53 -22.73
C VAL A 250 8.54 15.37 -24.18
N GLY A 251 7.29 14.95 -24.43
CA GLY A 251 6.81 14.70 -25.79
C GLY A 251 5.43 14.06 -25.81
N THR A 252 4.99 13.58 -26.98
CA THR A 252 3.71 12.86 -27.09
C THR A 252 3.77 11.51 -26.37
N TYR A 253 2.62 10.99 -25.89
CA TYR A 253 2.58 9.68 -25.22
C TYR A 253 3.12 8.55 -26.10
N SER A 254 2.84 8.60 -27.41
CA SER A 254 3.37 7.66 -28.39
C SER A 254 4.89 7.71 -28.50
N ALA A 255 5.48 8.92 -28.55
CA ALA A 255 6.93 9.08 -28.60
C ALA A 255 7.60 8.61 -27.30
N GLN A 256 7.00 8.94 -26.15
CA GLN A 256 7.46 8.47 -24.84
C GLN A 256 7.48 6.95 -24.75
N LEU A 257 6.39 6.29 -25.18
CA LEU A 257 6.30 4.84 -25.15
C LEU A 257 7.30 4.20 -26.11
N GLN A 258 7.46 4.75 -27.31
CA GLN A 258 8.46 4.27 -28.27
C GLN A 258 9.87 4.34 -27.68
N TRP A 259 10.22 5.46 -27.03
CA TRP A 259 11.51 5.60 -26.36
C TRP A 259 11.73 4.51 -25.30
N VAL A 260 10.71 4.18 -24.50
CA VAL A 260 10.80 3.10 -23.50
C VAL A 260 10.99 1.74 -24.14
N LEU A 261 10.30 1.45 -25.24
CA LEU A 261 10.48 0.21 -25.99
C LEU A 261 11.92 0.09 -26.53
N ASP A 262 12.46 1.19 -27.07
CA ASP A 262 13.78 1.17 -27.68
C ASP A 262 14.92 1.10 -26.65
N ASN A 263 14.76 1.72 -25.47
CA ASN A 263 15.85 1.91 -24.50
C ASN A 263 15.76 1.02 -23.26
N ILE A 264 14.55 0.61 -22.85
CA ILE A 264 14.33 -0.19 -21.64
C ILE A 264 13.89 -1.61 -22.02
N ILE A 265 12.90 -1.72 -22.91
CA ILE A 265 12.22 -2.97 -23.25
C ILE A 265 12.66 -3.45 -24.63
N SER A 266 13.97 -3.56 -24.85
CA SER A 266 14.50 -4.15 -26.10
C SER A 266 14.67 -5.68 -25.94
N ALA A 267 14.59 -6.40 -27.06
CA ALA A 267 14.72 -7.86 -27.07
C ALA A 267 16.08 -8.35 -26.50
N ASP A 268 17.09 -7.50 -26.54
CA ASP A 268 18.43 -7.77 -25.98
C ASP A 268 18.60 -7.30 -24.52
N ASN A 269 17.71 -6.44 -23.99
CA ASN A 269 17.82 -5.86 -22.63
C ASN A 269 16.98 -6.56 -21.55
N LEU A 270 15.92 -7.30 -21.89
CA LEU A 270 15.07 -8.00 -20.90
C LEU A 270 15.74 -9.29 -20.42
N SER A 271 16.90 -9.15 -19.79
CA SER A 271 17.73 -10.21 -19.21
C SER A 271 17.14 -10.81 -17.92
N GLY A 272 15.82 -11.00 -17.87
CA GLY A 272 15.09 -11.39 -16.66
C GLY A 272 14.76 -10.23 -15.72
N GLU A 273 15.09 -8.99 -16.10
CA GLU A 273 14.76 -7.79 -15.33
C GLU A 273 13.28 -7.40 -15.50
N SER A 274 12.67 -7.03 -14.38
CA SER A 274 11.25 -6.71 -14.29
C SER A 274 10.97 -5.24 -14.61
N VAL A 275 9.98 -4.99 -15.47
CA VAL A 275 9.55 -3.65 -15.88
C VAL A 275 8.08 -3.44 -15.50
N VAL A 276 7.76 -2.33 -14.87
CA VAL A 276 6.37 -1.96 -14.60
C VAL A 276 6.01 -0.61 -15.20
N PHE A 277 4.87 -0.56 -15.89
CA PHE A 277 4.20 0.68 -16.23
C PHE A 277 3.22 1.04 -15.12
N LEU A 278 3.53 2.12 -14.41
CA LEU A 278 2.71 2.68 -13.36
C LEU A 278 1.88 3.86 -13.88
N HIS A 279 0.62 3.90 -13.49
CA HIS A 279 -0.27 5.01 -13.81
C HIS A 279 -1.16 5.38 -12.61
N PRO A 280 -1.51 6.66 -12.39
CA PRO A 280 -2.41 7.05 -11.30
C PRO A 280 -3.81 6.41 -11.41
N LYS A 281 -4.25 6.10 -12.63
CA LYS A 281 -5.54 5.49 -12.95
C LYS A 281 -5.36 4.13 -13.64
N GLY A 282 -6.26 3.17 -13.37
CA GLY A 282 -6.24 1.85 -14.01
C GLY A 282 -7.14 1.71 -15.24
N GLY A 283 -7.31 0.48 -15.71
CA GLY A 283 -8.28 0.15 -16.76
C GLY A 283 -7.90 0.69 -18.15
N ARG A 284 -8.79 1.51 -18.74
CA ARG A 284 -8.64 2.02 -20.12
C ARG A 284 -7.43 2.90 -20.35
N TRP A 285 -6.88 3.48 -19.28
CA TRP A 285 -5.64 4.27 -19.35
C TRP A 285 -4.43 3.46 -19.82
N PHE A 286 -4.50 2.13 -19.73
CA PHE A 286 -3.48 1.23 -20.24
C PHE A 286 -3.74 0.74 -21.67
N ASP A 287 -4.86 1.11 -22.32
CA ASP A 287 -5.25 0.53 -23.61
C ASP A 287 -4.21 0.75 -24.71
N TYR A 288 -3.62 1.95 -24.75
CA TYR A 288 -2.57 2.27 -25.72
C TYR A 288 -1.30 1.44 -25.45
N ALA A 289 -0.78 1.46 -24.22
CA ALA A 289 0.40 0.70 -23.84
C ALA A 289 0.21 -0.81 -24.08
N ARG A 290 -0.95 -1.36 -23.70
CA ARG A 290 -1.31 -2.77 -23.92
C ARG A 290 -1.28 -3.13 -25.40
N ARG A 291 -1.84 -2.27 -26.25
CA ARG A 291 -1.85 -2.50 -27.70
C ARG A 291 -0.44 -2.48 -28.27
N GLU A 292 0.37 -1.49 -27.94
CA GLU A 292 1.73 -1.37 -28.49
C GLU A 292 2.65 -2.48 -27.97
N LEU A 293 2.60 -2.84 -26.69
CA LEU A 293 3.35 -3.98 -26.15
C LEU A 293 2.98 -5.28 -26.87
N ARG A 294 1.68 -5.52 -27.10
CA ARG A 294 1.22 -6.69 -27.85
C ARG A 294 1.67 -6.67 -29.32
N ASN A 295 1.64 -5.50 -29.97
CA ASN A 295 2.12 -5.37 -31.36
C ASN A 295 3.61 -5.67 -31.48
N ASN A 296 4.40 -5.40 -30.44
CA ASN A 296 5.82 -5.72 -30.37
C ASN A 296 6.09 -7.13 -29.81
N ASN A 297 5.06 -7.98 -29.66
CA ASN A 297 5.16 -9.33 -29.09
C ASN A 297 5.80 -9.40 -27.69
N ILE A 298 5.62 -8.35 -26.88
CA ILE A 298 6.11 -8.31 -25.50
C ILE A 298 5.03 -8.91 -24.58
N PRO A 299 5.31 -10.04 -23.90
CA PRO A 299 4.39 -10.62 -22.94
C PRO A 299 4.14 -9.66 -21.77
N LEU A 300 2.89 -9.51 -21.32
CA LEU A 300 2.52 -8.57 -20.25
C LEU A 300 1.64 -9.21 -19.18
N VAL A 301 1.76 -8.69 -17.96
CA VAL A 301 0.95 -9.05 -16.80
C VAL A 301 0.14 -7.85 -16.32
N GLU A 302 -1.16 -8.01 -16.08
CA GLU A 302 -1.96 -6.99 -15.41
C GLU A 302 -2.09 -7.27 -13.91
N LEU A 303 -1.33 -6.52 -13.11
CA LEU A 303 -1.36 -6.61 -11.64
C LEU A 303 -2.65 -6.03 -11.03
N THR A 304 -3.52 -5.43 -11.85
CA THR A 304 -4.80 -4.89 -11.41
C THR A 304 -5.85 -5.96 -11.08
N ARG A 305 -5.69 -7.20 -11.57
CA ARG A 305 -6.67 -8.29 -11.37
C ARG A 305 -6.09 -9.62 -10.88
N SER A 306 -4.83 -9.92 -11.20
CA SER A 306 -4.11 -11.07 -10.65
C SER A 306 -2.87 -10.55 -9.94
N ARG A 307 -2.84 -10.71 -8.62
CA ARG A 307 -1.76 -10.23 -7.76
C ARG A 307 -0.70 -11.31 -7.57
N SER A 308 -0.38 -12.06 -8.62
CA SER A 308 0.77 -12.96 -8.62
C SER A 308 1.58 -12.65 -9.88
N TRP A 309 2.89 -12.48 -9.73
CA TRP A 309 3.78 -12.53 -10.88
C TRP A 309 3.67 -13.95 -11.46
N PRO A 310 3.31 -14.12 -12.73
CA PRO A 310 3.23 -15.44 -13.33
C PRO A 310 4.62 -16.08 -13.29
N ALA A 311 4.68 -17.38 -13.00
CA ALA A 311 5.91 -18.17 -13.07
C ALA A 311 6.41 -18.38 -14.52
N GLY A 312 5.98 -17.54 -15.46
CA GLY A 312 6.32 -17.57 -16.88
C GLY A 312 7.43 -16.59 -17.23
N ASN A 313 7.60 -16.33 -18.52
CA ASN A 313 8.64 -15.44 -19.05
C ASN A 313 8.18 -13.96 -19.12
N GLU A 314 7.04 -13.61 -18.53
CA GLU A 314 6.53 -12.25 -18.56
C GLU A 314 7.32 -11.33 -17.64
N ASN A 315 8.10 -10.43 -18.24
CA ASN A 315 8.93 -9.46 -17.51
C ASN A 315 8.30 -8.06 -17.42
N VAL A 316 7.14 -7.84 -18.05
CA VAL A 316 6.50 -6.52 -18.13
C VAL A 316 5.13 -6.53 -17.45
N ALA A 317 4.87 -5.57 -16.58
CA ALA A 317 3.61 -5.43 -15.87
C ALA A 317 2.95 -4.07 -16.08
N LEU A 318 1.61 -4.05 -16.05
CA LEU A 318 0.79 -2.85 -16.01
C LEU A 318 0.08 -2.78 -14.65
N SER A 319 0.26 -1.67 -13.92
CA SER A 319 -0.33 -1.51 -12.58
C SER A 319 -0.68 -0.06 -12.27
N THR A 320 -1.71 0.15 -11.44
CA THR A 320 -1.85 1.46 -10.82
C THR A 320 -0.74 1.68 -9.79
N ILE A 321 -0.37 2.93 -9.52
CA ILE A 321 0.62 3.25 -8.49
C ILE A 321 0.19 2.68 -7.13
N HIS A 322 -1.09 2.82 -6.77
CA HIS A 322 -1.65 2.24 -5.55
C HIS A 322 -1.51 0.72 -5.48
N SER A 323 -1.82 0.02 -6.58
CA SER A 323 -1.74 -1.45 -6.63
C SER A 323 -0.31 -1.98 -6.62
N ALA A 324 0.69 -1.14 -6.92
CA ALA A 324 2.09 -1.48 -6.86
C ALA A 324 2.69 -1.34 -5.45
N LYS A 325 1.89 -0.97 -4.43
CA LYS A 325 2.36 -0.95 -3.04
C LYS A 325 2.90 -2.33 -2.65
N GLY A 326 4.01 -2.38 -1.91
CA GLY A 326 4.69 -3.60 -1.47
C GLY A 326 5.33 -4.43 -2.61
N LEU A 327 5.42 -3.88 -3.82
CA LEU A 327 6.12 -4.50 -4.94
C LEU A 327 7.40 -3.76 -5.29
N GLU A 328 8.27 -4.44 -6.02
CA GLU A 328 9.55 -3.93 -6.49
C GLU A 328 9.78 -4.39 -7.91
N PHE A 329 10.34 -3.51 -8.73
CA PHE A 329 10.63 -3.76 -10.13
C PHE A 329 12.00 -3.17 -10.46
N ASP A 330 12.73 -3.80 -11.37
CA ASP A 330 14.03 -3.29 -11.81
C ASP A 330 13.86 -1.95 -12.53
N HIS A 331 12.81 -1.82 -13.34
CA HIS A 331 12.48 -0.61 -14.07
C HIS A 331 11.06 -0.14 -13.78
N VAL A 332 10.90 1.12 -13.40
CA VAL A 332 9.60 1.78 -13.25
C VAL A 332 9.42 2.81 -14.35
N VAL A 333 8.28 2.72 -15.03
CA VAL A 333 7.90 3.60 -16.13
C VAL A 333 6.58 4.30 -15.79
N ILE A 334 6.57 5.63 -15.71
CA ILE A 334 5.40 6.47 -15.42
C ILE A 334 5.21 7.43 -16.58
N LEU A 335 4.41 7.06 -17.59
CA LEU A 335 4.20 7.88 -18.79
C LEU A 335 2.87 8.63 -18.77
N GLY A 336 2.81 9.72 -19.54
CA GLY A 336 1.58 10.49 -19.73
C GLY A 336 1.10 11.21 -18.48
N LEU A 337 2.00 11.60 -17.57
CA LEU A 337 1.65 12.36 -16.37
C LEU A 337 1.07 13.72 -16.77
N ASN A 338 -0.24 13.89 -16.59
CA ASN A 338 -0.99 15.06 -17.04
C ASN A 338 -1.99 15.51 -15.97
N GLN A 339 -2.43 16.77 -16.02
CA GLN A 339 -3.32 17.33 -15.00
C GLN A 339 -4.69 16.63 -14.92
N GLN A 340 -5.21 16.08 -16.03
CA GLN A 340 -6.49 15.39 -16.04
C GLN A 340 -6.48 14.09 -15.22
N VAL A 341 -5.33 13.41 -15.15
CA VAL A 341 -5.17 12.16 -14.38
C VAL A 341 -4.70 12.40 -12.94
N THR A 342 -4.30 13.63 -12.61
CA THR A 342 -3.89 14.07 -11.27
C THR A 342 -4.76 15.22 -10.76
N PRO A 343 -6.09 15.07 -10.67
CA PRO A 343 -6.95 16.17 -10.24
C PRO A 343 -6.70 16.51 -8.76
N HIS A 344 -6.47 17.78 -8.49
CA HIS A 344 -6.31 18.38 -7.16
C HIS A 344 -6.75 19.85 -7.22
N GLY A 345 -6.99 20.48 -6.08
CA GLY A 345 -7.40 21.88 -5.97
C GLY A 345 -6.22 22.85 -5.99
N ASP A 346 -6.51 24.13 -6.21
CA ASP A 346 -5.49 25.18 -6.47
C ASP A 346 -5.01 25.92 -5.20
N GLY A 347 -5.37 25.44 -4.00
CA GLY A 347 -5.10 26.12 -2.72
C GLY A 347 -3.84 25.65 -1.99
N GLU A 348 -3.16 26.55 -1.28
CA GLU A 348 -2.12 26.17 -0.31
C GLU A 348 -2.70 25.21 0.74
N GLY A 349 -2.01 24.08 0.98
CA GLY A 349 -2.47 23.03 1.88
C GLY A 349 -3.51 22.08 1.29
N ASP A 350 -3.63 22.00 -0.04
CA ASP A 350 -4.48 20.99 -0.67
C ASP A 350 -3.98 19.57 -0.38
N VAL A 351 -4.72 18.88 0.48
CA VAL A 351 -4.54 17.47 0.83
C VAL A 351 -4.50 16.58 -0.42
N GLY A 352 -5.21 16.95 -1.49
CA GLY A 352 -5.19 16.26 -2.77
C GLY A 352 -3.82 16.28 -3.43
N LEU A 353 -3.20 17.46 -3.55
CA LEU A 353 -1.86 17.62 -4.11
C LEU A 353 -0.81 16.88 -3.27
N GLU A 354 -0.83 17.02 -1.95
CA GLU A 354 0.10 16.32 -1.07
C GLU A 354 -0.02 14.80 -1.19
N THR A 355 -1.26 14.29 -1.27
CA THR A 355 -1.52 12.86 -1.47
C THR A 355 -0.94 12.39 -2.81
N LEU A 356 -1.12 13.16 -3.87
CA LEU A 356 -0.58 12.85 -5.20
C LEU A 356 0.96 12.88 -5.24
N ARG A 357 1.59 13.83 -4.54
CA ARG A 357 3.05 13.90 -4.39
C ARG A 357 3.59 12.66 -3.66
N ARG A 358 2.96 12.25 -2.56
CA ARG A 358 3.30 11.01 -1.83
C ARG A 358 3.09 9.77 -2.70
N LEU A 359 2.01 9.73 -3.46
CA LEU A 359 1.72 8.64 -4.38
C LEU A 359 2.81 8.51 -5.45
N LEU A 360 3.19 9.63 -6.08
CA LEU A 360 4.24 9.66 -7.10
C LEU A 360 5.60 9.23 -6.53
N ALA A 361 6.01 9.79 -5.40
CA ALA A 361 7.26 9.41 -4.74
C ALA A 361 7.30 7.93 -4.36
N MET A 362 6.17 7.37 -3.88
CA MET A 362 6.07 5.93 -3.65
C MET A 362 6.20 5.12 -4.93
N GLY A 363 5.58 5.55 -6.03
CA GLY A 363 5.73 4.92 -7.34
C GLY A 363 7.18 4.91 -7.82
N ILE A 364 7.89 6.03 -7.69
CA ILE A 364 9.33 6.15 -7.99
C ILE A 364 10.14 5.17 -7.12
N GLY A 365 9.84 5.08 -5.83
CA GLY A 365 10.51 4.17 -4.88
C GLY A 365 10.31 2.67 -5.14
N ARG A 366 9.45 2.28 -6.09
CA ARG A 366 9.29 0.89 -6.54
C ARG A 366 10.42 0.43 -7.47
N ALA A 367 11.21 1.36 -8.02
CA ALA A 367 12.31 1.03 -8.90
C ALA A 367 13.55 0.59 -8.12
N ARG A 368 14.21 -0.46 -8.61
CA ARG A 368 15.52 -0.89 -8.13
C ARG A 368 16.66 -0.32 -8.96
N ARG A 369 16.51 -0.24 -10.29
CA ARG A 369 17.59 0.13 -11.23
C ARG A 369 17.32 1.43 -11.99
N THR A 370 16.16 1.57 -12.63
CA THR A 370 15.86 2.78 -13.43
C THR A 370 14.44 3.30 -13.23
N VAL A 371 14.30 4.61 -13.40
CA VAL A 371 13.01 5.31 -13.41
C VAL A 371 12.90 6.11 -14.70
N THR A 372 11.77 5.97 -15.40
CA THR A 372 11.41 6.80 -16.55
C THR A 372 10.08 7.47 -16.27
N LEU A 373 10.05 8.80 -16.26
CA LEU A 373 8.85 9.61 -16.10
C LEU A 373 8.59 10.36 -17.40
N GLY A 374 7.34 10.45 -17.86
CA GLY A 374 7.00 11.11 -19.12
C GLY A 374 5.77 12.00 -19.02
N PHE A 375 5.82 13.16 -19.65
CA PHE A 375 4.69 14.09 -19.76
C PHE A 375 4.70 14.83 -21.11
N LYS A 376 3.54 15.42 -21.46
CA LYS A 376 3.39 16.23 -22.66
C LYS A 376 3.30 17.70 -22.27
N ALA A 377 4.19 18.53 -22.83
CA ALA A 377 4.19 19.97 -22.61
C ALA A 377 2.84 20.63 -22.96
N GLY A 378 2.43 21.57 -22.12
CA GLY A 378 1.12 22.24 -22.16
C GLY A 378 -0.02 21.46 -21.53
N THR A 379 0.21 20.23 -21.04
CA THR A 379 -0.81 19.37 -20.41
C THR A 379 -0.30 18.64 -19.18
N GLU A 380 0.95 18.89 -18.79
CA GLU A 380 1.60 18.27 -17.65
C GLU A 380 0.83 18.44 -16.36
N SER A 381 1.06 17.50 -15.44
CA SER A 381 0.63 17.65 -14.06
C SER A 381 1.45 18.73 -13.36
N SER A 382 0.84 19.51 -12.48
CA SER A 382 1.58 20.41 -11.58
C SER A 382 2.63 19.67 -10.72
N LEU A 383 2.49 18.34 -10.55
CA LEU A 383 3.48 17.50 -9.87
C LEU A 383 4.88 17.61 -10.51
N VAL A 384 4.96 17.94 -11.79
CA VAL A 384 6.22 18.11 -12.52
C VAL A 384 7.03 19.29 -11.98
N GLU A 385 6.38 20.31 -11.40
CA GLU A 385 7.04 21.48 -10.80
C GLU A 385 7.89 21.13 -9.56
N PHE A 386 7.58 20.01 -8.91
CA PHE A 386 8.32 19.50 -7.75
C PHE A 386 9.49 18.58 -8.14
N LEU A 387 9.70 18.30 -9.43
CA LEU A 387 10.86 17.53 -9.85
C LEU A 387 12.12 18.40 -9.75
N ASN A 388 13.15 17.90 -9.07
CA ASN A 388 14.43 18.59 -8.98
C ASN A 388 15.26 18.33 -10.25
N PRO A 389 15.55 19.35 -11.10
CA PRO A 389 16.29 19.17 -12.34
C PRO A 389 17.70 18.58 -12.18
N ALA A 390 18.31 18.69 -10.99
CA ALA A 390 19.62 18.10 -10.70
C ALA A 390 19.58 16.58 -10.51
N THR A 391 18.38 15.98 -10.47
CA THR A 391 18.17 14.57 -10.11
C THR A 391 17.69 13.70 -11.26
N TYR A 392 17.61 14.24 -12.48
CA TYR A 392 17.21 13.48 -13.67
C TYR A 392 17.83 14.00 -14.98
N LEU A 393 17.84 13.16 -16.01
CA LEU A 393 18.16 13.53 -17.38
C LEU A 393 16.89 13.87 -18.14
N ARG A 394 16.80 15.09 -18.67
CA ARG A 394 15.66 15.54 -19.49
C ARG A 394 15.88 15.23 -20.96
N ILE A 395 14.94 14.55 -21.60
CA ILE A 395 14.94 14.24 -23.04
C ILE A 395 13.68 14.84 -23.66
N ASN A 396 13.82 15.62 -24.73
CA ASN A 396 12.69 16.13 -25.51
C ASN A 396 12.51 15.22 -26.74
N LEU A 397 11.28 14.72 -26.94
CA LEU A 397 10.91 13.73 -27.95
C LEU A 397 9.97 14.30 -29.02
#